data_AF-A0A6B3IKK3-F1
#
_entry.id   AF-A0A6B3IKK3-F1
#
_cell.length_a   1.000
_cell.length_b   1.000
_cell.length_c   1.000
_cell.angle_alpha   90.00
_cell.angle_beta   90.00
_cell.angle_gamma   90.00
#
_symmetry.space_group_name_H-M   'P 1'
#
loop_
_entity.id
_entity.type
_entity.pdbx_description
1 polymer ?
#
loop_
_entity_poly.entity_id
_entity_poly.type
_entity_poly.pdbx_seq_one_letter_code
_entity_poly.pdbx_strand_id
1 'polypeptide(L)'
;NYGWSSMEGNHPFRGGTEPANHVPPVHEYDRSGLGCSVTGGFVYRGEAIADLAGSYVYSDYCDGTLRTLDIENGEVTGEGDLGVQGGEVISFVEAGDGELYVLAIGGAVSRIDPA
;
A
#
# COMPACT_ATOMS: atom_id res chain seq x y z
N ASN A 1 13.50 -15.02 -1.04
CA ASN A 1 13.16 -15.26 0.38
C ASN A 1 12.91 -13.89 0.99
N TYR A 2 11.77 -13.66 1.65
CA TYR A 2 11.39 -12.37 2.26
C TYR A 2 11.59 -12.34 3.79
N GLY A 3 12.42 -13.22 4.34
CA GLY A 3 12.72 -13.24 5.78
C GLY A 3 11.68 -13.97 6.65
N TRP A 4 10.53 -14.36 6.10
CA TRP A 4 9.50 -15.09 6.84
C TRP A 4 9.98 -16.49 7.31
N SER A 5 9.70 -16.94 8.53
CA SER A 5 8.95 -16.27 9.61
C SER A 5 9.85 -15.61 10.67
N SER A 6 11.12 -15.38 10.35
CA SER A 6 12.12 -14.85 11.29
C SER A 6 12.12 -13.33 11.36
N MET A 7 11.52 -12.66 10.39
CA MET A 7 11.42 -11.20 10.28
C MET A 7 9.95 -10.74 10.26
N GLU A 8 9.68 -9.58 10.85
CA GLU A 8 8.48 -8.76 10.68
C GLU A 8 8.95 -7.36 10.29
N GLY A 9 8.74 -6.98 9.02
CA GLY A 9 9.40 -5.82 8.46
C GLY A 9 10.93 -6.01 8.42
N ASN A 10 11.70 -4.99 8.82
CA ASN A 10 13.15 -5.07 9.02
C ASN A 10 13.54 -5.55 10.44
N HIS A 11 12.59 -6.06 11.22
CA HIS A 11 12.82 -6.42 12.62
C HIS A 11 12.80 -7.94 12.84
N PRO A 12 13.68 -8.48 13.70
CA PRO A 12 13.58 -9.87 14.13
C PRO A 12 12.25 -10.17 14.83
N PHE A 13 11.53 -11.17 14.32
CA PHE A 13 10.24 -11.59 14.87
C PHE A 13 10.40 -12.75 15.84
N ARG A 14 9.79 -12.64 17.03
CA ARG A 14 9.78 -13.70 18.08
C ARG A 14 11.16 -14.29 18.39
N GLY A 15 12.20 -13.45 18.44
CA GLY A 15 13.57 -13.87 18.68
C GLY A 15 14.24 -14.58 17.50
N GLY A 16 13.67 -14.43 16.30
CA GLY A 16 14.28 -14.88 15.05
C GLY A 16 15.65 -14.27 14.81
N THR A 17 16.44 -14.91 13.96
CA THR A 17 17.69 -14.35 13.44
C THR A 17 17.47 -13.96 12.00
N GLU A 18 17.98 -12.81 11.61
CA GLU A 18 17.90 -12.33 10.24
C GLU A 18 18.51 -13.36 9.27
N PRO A 19 17.73 -13.89 8.30
CA PRO A 19 18.26 -14.84 7.34
C PRO A 19 19.22 -14.16 6.36
N ALA A 20 20.35 -14.81 6.09
CA ALA A 20 21.28 -14.36 5.05
C ALA A 20 20.57 -14.30 3.68
N ASN A 21 20.86 -13.23 2.92
CA ASN A 21 20.34 -13.01 1.57
C ASN A 21 18.80 -12.98 1.47
N HIS A 22 18.10 -12.53 2.52
CA HIS A 22 16.68 -12.20 2.41
C HIS A 22 16.48 -10.84 1.72
N VAL A 23 15.29 -10.63 1.15
CA VAL A 23 14.90 -9.35 0.56
C VAL A 23 14.11 -8.57 1.61
N PRO A 24 14.63 -7.44 2.12
CA PRO A 24 13.90 -6.59 3.05
C PRO A 24 12.73 -5.89 2.35
N PRO A 25 11.71 -5.44 3.09
CA PRO A 25 10.71 -4.54 2.55
C PRO A 25 11.34 -3.20 2.12
N VAL A 26 10.78 -2.58 1.08
CA VAL A 26 11.18 -1.23 0.63
C VAL A 26 10.52 -0.12 1.44
N HIS A 27 9.44 -0.44 2.15
CA HIS A 27 8.69 0.46 3.00
C HIS A 27 8.06 -0.32 4.16
N GLU A 28 8.09 0.26 5.36
CA GLU A 28 7.41 -0.25 6.54
C GLU A 28 7.00 0.92 7.45
N TYR A 29 6.00 0.69 8.30
CA TYR A 29 5.62 1.61 9.35
C TYR A 29 5.17 0.83 10.59
N ASP A 30 5.27 1.47 11.76
CA ASP A 30 4.91 0.82 13.02
C ASP A 30 3.38 0.69 13.21
N ARG A 31 3.00 -0.15 14.17
CA ARG A 31 1.60 -0.43 14.52
C ARG A 31 1.07 0.47 15.64
N SER A 32 1.80 1.51 16.04
CA SER A 32 1.45 2.36 17.19
C SER A 32 0.48 3.48 16.85
N GLY A 33 0.26 3.75 15.56
CA GLY A 33 -0.72 4.74 15.11
C GLY A 33 -1.30 4.47 13.72
N LEU A 34 -0.44 4.34 12.69
CA LEU A 34 -0.84 4.45 11.29
C LEU A 34 -1.57 3.23 10.72
N GLY A 35 -1.38 2.02 11.28
CA GLY A 35 -2.02 0.85 10.70
C GLY A 35 -1.75 -0.49 11.35
N CYS A 36 -2.51 -1.48 10.92
CA CYS A 36 -2.52 -2.84 11.45
C CYS A 36 -2.45 -3.92 10.36
N SER A 37 -2.76 -3.57 9.12
CA SER A 37 -2.85 -4.49 7.99
C SER A 37 -2.85 -3.71 6.69
N VAL A 38 -1.68 -3.60 6.06
CA VAL A 38 -1.52 -3.03 4.72
C VAL A 38 -2.42 -3.78 3.74
N THR A 39 -3.24 -3.03 3.02
CA THR A 39 -4.02 -3.49 1.87
C THR A 39 -3.57 -2.69 0.66
N GLY A 40 -3.15 -3.34 -0.43
CA GLY A 40 -2.64 -2.63 -1.59
C GLY A 40 -2.40 -3.56 -2.77
N GLY A 41 -1.48 -3.18 -3.65
CA GLY A 41 -1.01 -4.01 -4.74
C GLY A 41 -1.16 -3.40 -6.13
N PHE A 42 -1.44 -2.10 -6.24
CA PHE A 42 -1.86 -1.48 -7.50
C PHE A 42 -0.99 -0.27 -7.80
N VAL A 43 -0.61 -0.12 -9.08
CA VAL A 43 0.06 1.07 -9.59
C VAL A 43 -0.97 1.81 -10.43
N TYR A 44 -1.18 3.10 -10.16
CA TYR A 44 -2.19 3.87 -10.88
C TYR A 44 -1.77 4.08 -12.34
N ARG A 45 -2.70 3.82 -13.27
CA ARG A 45 -2.51 3.86 -14.73
C ARG A 45 -3.57 4.68 -15.47
N GLY A 46 -4.52 5.24 -14.73
CA GLY A 46 -5.56 6.10 -15.26
C GLY A 46 -5.01 7.43 -15.74
N GLU A 47 -5.86 8.15 -16.47
CA GLU A 47 -5.54 9.48 -16.99
C GLU A 47 -6.29 10.58 -16.22
N ALA A 48 -7.28 10.22 -15.39
CA ALA A 48 -8.07 11.20 -14.64
C ALA A 48 -7.26 11.95 -13.57
N ILE A 49 -6.21 11.32 -13.01
CA ILE A 49 -5.34 11.88 -11.97
C ILE A 49 -3.88 11.80 -12.43
N ALA A 50 -3.47 12.72 -13.30
CA ALA A 50 -2.15 12.71 -13.93
C ALA A 50 -0.98 12.63 -12.93
N ASP A 51 -1.10 13.27 -11.76
CA ASP A 51 -0.05 13.28 -10.73
C ASP A 51 0.13 11.93 -10.03
N LEU A 52 -0.80 10.97 -10.19
CA LEU A 52 -0.68 9.61 -9.67
C LEU A 52 -0.11 8.62 -10.68
N ALA A 53 0.11 9.04 -11.92
CA ALA A 53 0.57 8.13 -12.97
C ALA A 53 1.89 7.45 -12.58
N GLY A 54 1.85 6.13 -12.36
CA GLY A 54 3.01 5.34 -11.96
C GLY A 54 3.23 5.20 -10.45
N SER A 55 2.51 5.93 -9.61
CA SER A 55 2.57 5.77 -8.16
C SER A 55 1.89 4.47 -7.71
N TYR A 56 2.48 3.79 -6.73
CA TYR A 56 1.88 2.64 -6.06
C TYR A 56 0.85 3.11 -5.04
N VAL A 57 -0.39 2.65 -5.16
CA VAL A 57 -1.51 3.03 -4.27
C VAL A 57 -1.81 1.89 -3.30
N TYR A 58 -1.96 2.25 -2.02
CA TYR A 58 -2.30 1.32 -0.95
C TYR A 58 -3.11 2.01 0.15
N SER A 59 -3.55 1.22 1.11
CA SER A 59 -4.24 1.64 2.32
C SER A 59 -3.86 0.72 3.48
N ASP A 60 -4.37 1.01 4.67
CA ASP A 60 -4.37 0.07 5.79
C ASP A 60 -5.81 -0.22 6.20
N TYR A 61 -6.15 -1.49 6.39
CA TYR A 61 -7.51 -1.90 6.77
C TYR A 61 -8.02 -1.18 8.02
N CYS A 62 -7.15 -0.91 9.01
CA CYS A 62 -7.58 -0.32 10.27
C CYS A 62 -7.85 1.18 10.18
N ASP A 63 -7.22 1.90 9.26
CA ASP A 63 -7.28 3.36 9.22
C ASP A 63 -7.93 3.92 7.96
N GLY A 64 -8.03 3.11 6.89
CA GLY A 64 -8.71 3.45 5.66
C GLY A 64 -8.08 4.56 4.83
N THR A 65 -6.94 5.11 5.25
CA THR A 65 -6.28 6.21 4.55
C THR A 65 -5.69 5.69 3.25
N LEU A 66 -5.98 6.35 2.12
CA LEU A 66 -5.34 6.02 0.85
C LEU A 66 -4.02 6.76 0.72
N ARG A 67 -2.96 6.01 0.45
CA ARG A 67 -1.57 6.47 0.43
C ARG A 67 -0.91 6.08 -0.88
N THR A 68 0.17 6.78 -1.20
CA THR A 68 1.00 6.51 -2.37
C THR A 68 2.46 6.31 -2.00
N LEU A 69 3.15 5.46 -2.77
CA LEU A 69 4.60 5.39 -2.83
C LEU A 69 5.04 5.66 -4.26
N ASP A 70 6.02 6.53 -4.42
CA ASP A 70 6.80 6.65 -5.66
C ASP A 70 8.02 5.75 -5.52
N ILE A 71 8.22 4.87 -6.51
CA ILE A 71 9.27 3.85 -6.48
C ILE A 71 10.14 3.96 -7.73
N GLU A 72 11.43 4.21 -7.54
CA GLU A 72 12.43 4.23 -8.60
C GLU A 72 13.53 3.22 -8.30
N ASN A 73 13.84 2.35 -9.26
CA ASN A 73 14.89 1.32 -9.13
C ASN A 73 14.76 0.42 -7.89
N GLY A 74 13.54 0.23 -7.37
CA GLY A 74 13.27 -0.57 -6.19
C GLY A 74 13.44 0.17 -4.85
N GLU A 75 13.66 1.48 -4.88
CA GLU A 75 13.71 2.33 -3.69
C GLU A 75 12.52 3.29 -3.67
N VAL A 76 12.02 3.59 -2.47
CA VAL A 76 10.97 4.61 -2.28
C VAL A 76 11.61 5.99 -2.41
N THR A 77 11.11 6.81 -3.34
CA THR A 77 11.56 8.18 -3.59
C THR A 77 10.55 9.23 -3.14
N GLY A 78 9.30 8.82 -2.90
CA GLY A 78 8.22 9.69 -2.44
C GLY A 78 7.16 8.91 -1.68
N GLU A 79 6.54 9.57 -0.71
CA GLU A 79 5.38 9.08 0.01
C GLU A 79 4.28 10.14 -0.07
N GLY A 80 3.03 9.72 -0.24
CA GLY A 80 1.89 10.63 -0.32
C GLY A 80 0.68 10.13 0.47
N ASP A 81 -0.15 11.09 0.85
CA ASP A 81 -1.49 10.88 1.41
C ASP A 81 -2.48 11.53 0.45
N LEU A 82 -3.44 10.75 -0.04
CA LEU A 82 -4.43 11.25 -1.00
C LEU A 82 -5.51 12.13 -0.36
N GLY A 83 -5.53 12.24 0.98
CA GLY A 83 -6.50 13.02 1.74
C GLY A 83 -7.91 12.42 1.72
N VAL A 84 -8.05 11.17 1.28
CA VAL A 84 -9.33 10.47 1.16
C VAL A 84 -9.35 9.17 1.96
N GLN A 85 -10.54 8.78 2.37
CA GLN A 85 -10.81 7.61 3.21
C GLN A 85 -11.57 6.54 2.43
N GLY A 86 -10.97 5.35 2.34
CA GLY A 86 -11.56 4.17 1.70
C GLY A 86 -12.42 3.30 2.63
N GLY A 87 -12.41 3.59 3.93
CA GLY A 87 -13.07 2.76 4.96
C GLY A 87 -12.26 1.51 5.30
N GLU A 88 -12.93 0.39 5.60
CA GLU A 88 -12.28 -0.90 5.84
C GLU A 88 -11.83 -1.55 4.51
N VAL A 89 -10.75 -1.00 3.92
CA VAL A 89 -10.27 -1.38 2.58
C VAL A 89 -9.70 -2.80 2.58
N ILE A 90 -10.22 -3.64 1.68
CA ILE A 90 -9.82 -5.06 1.53
C ILE A 90 -9.14 -5.39 0.20
N SER A 91 -9.31 -4.54 -0.81
CA SER A 91 -8.59 -4.62 -2.09
C SER A 91 -8.78 -3.33 -2.86
N PHE A 92 -8.04 -3.19 -3.96
CA PHE A 92 -8.40 -2.31 -5.05
C PHE A 92 -8.69 -3.15 -6.30
N VAL A 93 -9.14 -2.49 -7.37
CA VAL A 93 -9.22 -3.08 -8.71
C VAL A 93 -8.95 -1.99 -9.74
N GLU A 94 -8.18 -2.33 -10.78
CA GLU A 94 -7.98 -1.49 -11.96
C GLU A 94 -9.08 -1.81 -12.98
N ALA A 95 -9.78 -0.78 -13.46
CA ALA A 95 -10.77 -0.90 -14.52
C ALA A 95 -10.11 -0.85 -15.91
N GLY A 96 -10.89 -1.11 -16.96
CA GLY A 96 -10.37 -1.16 -18.34
C GLY A 96 -9.84 0.18 -18.88
N ASP A 97 -10.12 1.29 -18.20
CA ASP A 97 -9.62 2.64 -18.46
C ASP A 97 -8.39 3.01 -17.61
N GLY A 98 -7.88 2.07 -16.80
CA GLY A 98 -6.73 2.30 -15.92
C GLY A 98 -7.08 2.97 -14.59
N GLU A 99 -8.35 3.37 -14.40
CA GLU A 99 -8.79 4.00 -13.16
C GLU A 99 -8.91 2.98 -12.03
N LEU A 100 -8.60 3.42 -10.80
CA LEU A 100 -8.61 2.57 -9.63
C LEU A 100 -9.91 2.70 -8.84
N TYR A 101 -10.39 1.55 -8.38
CA TYR A 101 -11.53 1.43 -7.47
C TYR A 101 -11.09 0.77 -6.17
N VAL A 102 -11.64 1.26 -5.07
CA VAL A 102 -11.43 0.76 -3.71
C VAL A 102 -12.58 -0.19 -3.35
N LEU A 103 -12.25 -1.37 -2.83
CA LEU A 103 -13.20 -2.34 -2.32
C LEU A 103 -13.14 -2.35 -0.79
N ALA A 104 -14.26 -2.10 -0.13
CA ALA A 104 -14.37 -2.15 1.32
C ALA A 104 -15.12 -3.40 1.79
N ILE A 105 -14.79 -3.93 2.97
CA ILE A 105 -15.39 -5.17 3.50
C ILE A 105 -16.91 -5.09 3.67
N GLY A 106 -17.44 -3.87 3.86
CA GLY A 106 -18.88 -3.59 3.93
C GLY A 106 -19.62 -3.66 2.59
N GLY A 107 -18.92 -3.95 1.48
CA GLY A 107 -19.50 -4.09 0.14
C GLY A 107 -19.49 -2.81 -0.70
N ALA A 108 -18.91 -1.72 -0.19
CA ALA A 108 -18.75 -0.50 -0.99
C ALA A 108 -17.68 -0.70 -2.07
N VAL A 109 -17.96 -0.13 -3.24
CA VAL A 109 -17.05 -0.06 -4.38
C VAL A 109 -17.01 1.41 -4.82
N SER A 110 -15.86 2.06 -4.66
CA SER A 110 -15.70 3.49 -4.88
C SER A 110 -14.56 3.75 -5.86
N ARG A 111 -14.78 4.59 -6.87
CA ARG A 111 -13.68 5.05 -7.74
C ARG A 111 -12.85 6.12 -7.02
N ILE A 112 -11.54 6.12 -7.24
CA ILE A 112 -10.67 7.23 -6.83
C ILE A 112 -10.75 8.29 -7.92
N ASP A 113 -11.20 9.49 -7.56
CA ASP A 113 -11.40 10.63 -8.48
C ASP A 113 -10.58 11.84 -8.05
N PRO A 114 -10.24 12.75 -8.98
CA PRO A 114 -9.61 14.02 -8.64
C PRO A 114 -10.53 14.91 -7.78
N ALA A 115 -9.92 15.78 -6.98
CA ALA A 115 -10.60 16.72 -6.07
C ALA A 115 -11.42 17.80 -6.80
#